data_AF-A0A2I0N7K5-F1
#
_entry.id   AF-A0A2I0N7K5-F1
#
_cell.length_a   1.000
_cell.length_b   1.000
_cell.length_c   1.000
_cell.angle_alpha   90.00
_cell.angle_beta   90.00
_cell.angle_gamma   90.00
#
_symmetry.space_group_name_H-M   'P 1'
#
loop_
_entity.id
_entity.type
_entity.pdbx_description
1 polymer ?
#
loop_
_entity_poly.entity_id
_entity_poly.type
_entity_poly.pdbx_seq_one_letter_code
_entity_poly.pdbx_strand_id
1 'polypeptide(L)'
;MAYDRLKGVIVQIDISPGARLDWRVGSEKRCTGRFGENGYEPCKSGLPPRSGFSACQNCSSFPLQECAFNPRCDGELCDHPACGGMHDVYLAFYGDMVKVGMTRSERLPTRVVEQGADAYCRVATYGSRRLARNAELCIASLTGAAERIPSKYFLSSLANLPNRNAIAANHGRCEGLIGDMLGIDISAPKLLDGYPLRQPLWQIPALKATCGAYSGESLGAKGPYLVYRGYFGLDAVRLSDLAGRTVLV
;
A
#
# COMPACT_ATOMS: atom_id res chain seq x y z
N MET A 1 -6.47 5.60 11.83
CA MET A 1 -7.88 6.06 11.76
C MET A 1 -8.83 4.88 11.69
N ALA A 2 -9.87 4.89 12.52
CA ALA A 2 -11.00 3.97 12.50
C ALA A 2 -12.30 4.76 12.77
N TYR A 3 -13.46 4.18 12.46
CA TYR A 3 -14.76 4.77 12.77
C TYR A 3 -15.40 4.05 13.95
N ASP A 4 -15.63 4.76 15.05
CA ASP A 4 -16.37 4.26 16.20
C ASP A 4 -17.87 4.31 15.89
N ARG A 5 -18.46 3.13 15.71
CA ARG A 5 -19.88 2.99 15.36
C ARG A 5 -20.83 3.39 16.49
N LEU A 6 -20.39 3.31 17.75
CA LEU A 6 -21.23 3.63 18.90
C LEU A 6 -21.27 5.15 19.12
N LYS A 7 -20.12 5.80 18.97
CA LYS A 7 -19.99 7.25 19.15
C LYS A 7 -20.27 8.05 17.88
N GLY A 8 -20.25 7.41 16.71
CA GLY A 8 -20.42 8.06 15.42
C GLY A 8 -19.27 8.99 15.03
N VAL A 9 -18.05 8.71 15.52
CA VAL A 9 -16.88 9.58 15.31
C VAL A 9 -15.69 8.82 14.76
N ILE A 10 -14.77 9.54 14.13
CA ILE A 10 -13.47 8.99 13.71
C ILE A 10 -12.51 9.03 14.90
N VAL A 11 -11.84 7.91 15.15
CA VAL A 11 -10.85 7.76 16.22
C VAL A 11 -9.48 7.38 15.63
N GLN A 12 -8.41 7.72 16.34
CA GLN A 12 -7.08 7.20 16.06
C GLN A 12 -6.82 6.01 16.97
N ILE A 13 -6.36 4.91 16.38
CA ILE A 13 -5.85 3.77 17.13
C ILE A 13 -4.34 3.93 17.15
N ASP A 14 -3.77 3.99 18.34
CA ASP A 14 -2.33 4.11 18.50
C ASP A 14 -1.65 2.79 18.15
N ILE A 15 -0.68 2.87 17.25
CA ILE A 15 0.19 1.77 16.81
C ILE A 15 1.65 2.19 16.82
N SER A 16 1.96 3.33 17.46
CA SER A 16 3.33 3.81 17.59
C SER A 16 4.21 2.78 18.33
N PRO A 17 5.52 2.78 18.10
CA PRO A 17 6.42 1.92 18.85
C PRO A 17 6.24 2.11 20.36
N GLY A 18 6.08 1.01 21.11
CA GLY A 18 5.79 1.00 22.54
C GLY A 18 4.29 1.01 22.88
N ALA A 19 3.39 1.24 21.92
CA ALA A 19 1.95 1.19 22.16
C ALA A 19 1.50 -0.23 22.54
N ARG A 20 0.68 -0.35 23.58
CA ARG A 20 0.09 -1.62 23.99
C ARG A 20 -1.03 -2.02 23.02
N LEU A 21 -0.97 -3.25 22.52
CA LEU A 21 -2.03 -3.86 21.73
C LEU A 21 -2.89 -4.74 22.64
N ASP A 22 -4.20 -4.53 22.58
CA ASP A 22 -5.23 -5.43 23.13
C ASP A 22 -6.44 -5.40 22.20
N TRP A 23 -6.27 -5.97 21.01
CA TRP A 23 -7.29 -5.89 19.96
C TRP A 23 -8.02 -7.21 19.80
N ARG A 24 -9.31 -7.14 19.51
CA ARG A 24 -10.08 -8.26 18.95
C ARG A 24 -10.65 -7.88 17.60
N VAL A 25 -10.22 -8.59 16.57
CA VAL A 25 -10.59 -8.32 15.18
C VAL A 25 -11.57 -9.39 14.68
N GLY A 26 -12.72 -8.95 14.20
CA GLY A 26 -13.75 -9.82 13.64
C GLY A 26 -13.34 -10.51 12.33
N SER A 27 -13.89 -11.70 12.09
CA SER A 27 -13.70 -12.47 10.86
C SER A 27 -14.49 -11.91 9.67
N GLU A 28 -15.64 -11.27 9.93
CA GLU A 28 -16.46 -10.66 8.89
C GLU A 28 -15.83 -9.40 8.32
N LYS A 29 -15.90 -9.26 6.99
CA LYS A 29 -15.67 -7.99 6.29
C LYS A 29 -16.99 -7.35 5.92
N ARG A 30 -17.07 -6.04 6.09
CA ARG A 30 -18.17 -5.19 5.65
C ARG A 30 -17.63 -4.05 4.80
N CYS A 31 -18.51 -3.47 4.00
CA CYS A 31 -18.19 -2.27 3.25
C CYS A 31 -17.66 -1.18 4.21
N THR A 32 -16.51 -0.61 3.86
CA THR A 32 -15.87 0.49 4.62
C THR A 32 -16.61 1.81 4.55
N GLY A 33 -17.76 1.91 3.86
CA GLY A 33 -18.43 3.19 3.65
C GLY A 33 -17.66 4.07 2.67
N ARG A 34 -17.92 5.37 2.71
CA ARG A 34 -17.28 6.37 1.85
C ARG A 34 -16.98 7.64 2.63
N PHE A 35 -16.10 8.48 2.09
CA PHE A 35 -15.93 9.86 2.56
C PHE A 35 -16.66 10.78 1.58
N GLY A 36 -17.65 11.51 2.06
CA GLY A 36 -18.37 12.56 1.35
C GLY A 36 -17.97 13.95 1.82
N GLU A 37 -18.72 14.97 1.41
CA GLU A 37 -18.45 16.37 1.75
C GLU A 37 -18.51 16.64 3.26
N ASN A 38 -19.41 15.96 3.97
CA ASN A 38 -19.59 16.08 5.42
C ASN A 38 -18.73 15.11 6.23
N GLY A 39 -17.71 14.51 5.60
CA GLY A 39 -16.81 13.53 6.23
C GLY A 39 -17.20 12.08 5.96
N TYR A 40 -16.90 11.21 6.93
CA TYR A 40 -17.13 9.77 6.78
C TYR A 40 -18.61 9.40 6.86
N GLU A 41 -19.09 8.64 5.87
CA GLU A 41 -20.44 8.11 5.78
C GLU A 41 -20.41 6.57 5.84
N PRO A 42 -21.00 5.93 6.87
CA PRO A 42 -21.09 4.48 6.93
C PRO A 42 -21.99 3.93 5.82
N CYS A 43 -21.65 2.75 5.31
CA CYS A 43 -22.46 2.10 4.27
C CYS A 43 -23.84 1.70 4.79
N LYS A 44 -24.90 2.12 4.09
CA LYS A 44 -26.30 1.79 4.44
C LYS A 44 -26.63 0.30 4.33
N SER A 45 -26.05 -0.42 3.36
CA SER A 45 -26.31 -1.86 3.20
C SER A 45 -25.49 -2.71 4.16
N GLY A 46 -24.29 -2.25 4.54
CA GLY A 46 -23.37 -2.98 5.41
C GLY A 46 -22.86 -4.31 4.86
N LEU A 47 -23.21 -4.66 3.61
CA LEU A 47 -22.86 -5.93 2.98
C LEU A 47 -21.34 -6.05 2.74
N PRO A 48 -20.80 -7.27 2.74
CA PRO A 48 -19.41 -7.51 2.35
C PRO A 48 -19.16 -7.00 0.92
N PRO A 49 -18.06 -6.28 0.68
CA PRO A 49 -17.68 -5.91 -0.68
C PRO A 49 -17.25 -7.14 -1.49
N ARG A 50 -17.23 -7.02 -2.82
CA ARG A 50 -16.64 -8.02 -3.71
C ARG A 50 -15.19 -8.28 -3.29
N SER A 51 -14.74 -9.52 -3.44
CA SER A 51 -13.34 -9.91 -3.15
C SER A 51 -12.34 -8.96 -3.84
N GLY A 52 -11.32 -8.54 -3.10
CA GLY A 52 -10.32 -7.58 -3.56
C GLY A 52 -10.65 -6.10 -3.31
N PHE A 53 -11.89 -5.78 -2.90
CA PHE A 53 -12.33 -4.42 -2.60
C PHE A 53 -12.62 -4.23 -1.11
N SER A 54 -12.50 -2.99 -0.63
CA SER A 54 -12.86 -2.60 0.74
C SER A 54 -14.22 -1.90 0.83
N ALA A 55 -14.77 -1.43 -0.29
CA ALA A 55 -16.07 -0.75 -0.37
C ALA A 55 -16.98 -1.46 -1.38
N CYS A 56 -18.30 -1.30 -1.27
CA CYS A 56 -19.27 -1.75 -2.26
C CYS A 56 -19.40 -0.69 -3.39
N GLN A 57 -20.06 -1.04 -4.50
CA GLN A 57 -20.15 -0.17 -5.68
C GLN A 57 -20.74 1.22 -5.35
N ASN A 58 -21.73 1.29 -4.45
CA ASN A 58 -22.35 2.56 -4.03
C ASN A 58 -21.46 3.43 -3.12
N CYS A 59 -20.47 2.82 -2.47
CA CYS A 59 -19.51 3.52 -1.61
C CYS A 59 -18.13 3.64 -2.25
N SER A 60 -17.97 3.13 -3.48
CA SER A 60 -16.74 3.22 -4.24
C SER A 60 -16.43 4.67 -4.59
N SER A 61 -15.16 5.05 -4.49
CA SER A 61 -14.67 6.31 -5.06
C SER A 61 -14.51 6.25 -6.58
N PHE A 62 -15.01 5.22 -7.25
CA PHE A 62 -15.00 5.09 -8.71
C PHE A 62 -16.40 4.68 -9.20
N PRO A 63 -16.91 5.27 -10.30
CA PRO A 63 -18.19 4.91 -10.90
C PRO A 63 -18.29 3.43 -11.27
N LEU A 64 -17.18 2.83 -11.69
CA LEU A 64 -17.03 1.38 -11.84
C LEU A 64 -15.85 0.92 -10.99
N GLN A 65 -16.07 0.02 -10.04
CA GLN A 65 -15.03 -0.42 -9.11
C GLN A 65 -13.79 -1.00 -9.80
N GLU A 66 -13.98 -1.67 -10.93
CA GLU A 66 -12.88 -2.28 -11.70
C GLU A 66 -11.89 -1.24 -12.23
N CYS A 67 -12.35 0.01 -12.46
CA CYS A 67 -11.48 1.12 -12.88
C CYS A 67 -10.49 1.55 -11.80
N ALA A 68 -10.66 1.11 -10.55
CA ALA A 68 -9.67 1.32 -9.49
C ALA A 68 -8.32 0.69 -9.85
N PHE A 69 -8.33 -0.45 -10.54
CA PHE A 69 -7.11 -1.18 -10.93
C PHE A 69 -6.85 -1.10 -12.44
N ASN A 70 -7.89 -1.23 -13.26
CA ASN A 70 -7.79 -1.25 -14.72
C ASN A 70 -8.69 -0.14 -15.31
N PRO A 71 -8.17 1.10 -15.47
CA PRO A 71 -8.92 2.21 -16.04
C PRO A 71 -9.39 1.89 -17.46
N ARG A 72 -10.69 2.11 -17.73
CA ARG A 72 -11.31 1.85 -19.04
C ARG A 72 -11.38 3.07 -19.95
N CYS A 73 -11.10 4.26 -19.42
CA CYS A 73 -11.10 5.51 -20.17
C CYS A 73 -10.11 6.52 -19.56
N ASP A 74 -9.89 7.61 -20.28
CA ASP A 74 -9.10 8.76 -19.83
C ASP A 74 -9.93 9.81 -19.07
N GLY A 75 -11.23 9.55 -18.88
CA GLY A 75 -12.20 10.48 -18.28
C GLY A 75 -13.46 10.63 -19.13
N GLU A 76 -13.37 10.41 -20.44
CA GLU A 76 -14.46 10.64 -21.41
C GLU A 76 -15.77 9.90 -21.10
N LEU A 77 -15.71 8.74 -20.43
CA LEU A 77 -16.89 7.92 -20.13
C LEU A 77 -17.58 8.28 -18.81
N CYS A 78 -16.91 8.97 -17.89
CA CYS A 78 -17.44 9.15 -16.53
C CYS A 78 -17.07 10.46 -15.84
N ASP A 79 -16.24 11.30 -16.47
CA ASP A 79 -15.73 12.57 -15.97
C ASP A 79 -15.14 12.49 -14.54
N HIS A 80 -14.68 11.29 -14.15
CA HIS A 80 -14.21 11.08 -12.79
C HIS A 80 -12.81 11.69 -12.61
N PRO A 81 -12.57 12.53 -11.58
CA PRO A 81 -11.30 13.24 -11.41
C PRO A 81 -10.07 12.35 -11.28
N ALA A 82 -10.25 11.08 -10.88
CA ALA A 82 -9.16 10.11 -10.79
C ALA A 82 -8.82 9.43 -12.13
N CYS A 83 -9.64 9.59 -13.17
CA CYS A 83 -9.36 9.08 -14.52
C CYS A 83 -8.46 10.04 -15.29
N GLY A 84 -8.79 11.33 -15.25
CA GLY A 84 -7.93 12.42 -15.72
C GLY A 84 -6.86 12.81 -14.69
N GLY A 85 -6.01 13.76 -15.07
CA GLY A 85 -5.00 14.34 -14.19
C GLY A 85 -3.67 13.59 -14.16
N MET A 86 -2.67 14.22 -13.57
CA MET A 86 -1.28 13.75 -13.60
C MET A 86 -1.09 12.49 -12.74
N HIS A 87 -0.55 11.46 -13.36
CA HIS A 87 -0.22 10.19 -12.76
C HIS A 87 1.24 9.85 -12.98
N ASP A 88 1.94 9.49 -11.92
CA ASP A 88 3.32 9.06 -11.97
C ASP A 88 3.38 7.54 -12.09
N VAL A 89 4.18 7.06 -13.06
CA VAL A 89 4.73 5.72 -13.04
C VAL A 89 6.07 5.77 -12.29
N TYR A 90 6.28 4.82 -11.39
CA TYR A 90 7.42 4.82 -10.48
C TYR A 90 7.98 3.40 -10.30
N LEU A 91 9.26 3.33 -9.94
CA LEU A 91 9.88 2.12 -9.41
C LEU A 91 9.98 2.24 -7.89
N ALA A 92 9.64 1.17 -7.19
CA ALA A 92 9.81 1.01 -5.75
C ALA A 92 10.72 -0.19 -5.49
N PHE A 93 11.72 0.01 -4.63
CA PHE A 93 12.76 -0.96 -4.35
C PHE A 93 12.55 -1.56 -2.96
N TYR A 94 12.78 -2.87 -2.84
CA TYR A 94 12.60 -3.67 -1.62
C TYR A 94 13.83 -4.56 -1.49
N GLY A 95 14.95 -3.99 -1.04
CA GLY A 95 16.27 -4.62 -1.13
C GLY A 95 16.58 -5.05 -2.57
N ASP A 96 16.58 -6.36 -2.79
CA ASP A 96 16.95 -6.96 -4.08
C ASP A 96 15.77 -7.03 -5.07
N MET A 97 14.53 -6.76 -4.64
CA MET A 97 13.36 -6.74 -5.52
C MET A 97 12.99 -5.33 -5.98
N VAL A 98 12.52 -5.24 -7.23
CA VAL A 98 11.94 -4.03 -7.80
C VAL A 98 10.46 -4.27 -8.10
N LYS A 99 9.64 -3.28 -7.79
CA LYS A 99 8.23 -3.21 -8.17
C LYS A 99 8.00 -1.96 -9.00
N VAL A 100 7.26 -2.09 -10.09
CA VAL A 100 6.69 -0.93 -10.77
C VAL A 100 5.27 -0.68 -10.27
N GLY A 101 4.87 0.58 -10.24
CA GLY A 101 3.51 0.97 -9.93
C GLY A 101 3.15 2.32 -10.52
N MET A 102 1.86 2.66 -10.42
CA MET A 102 1.37 3.98 -10.77
C MET A 102 0.49 4.57 -9.66
N THR A 103 0.47 5.89 -9.55
CA THR A 103 -0.37 6.63 -8.62
C THR A 103 -0.57 8.06 -9.12
N ARG A 104 -1.54 8.79 -8.57
CA ARG A 104 -1.64 10.24 -8.80
C ARG A 104 -0.34 10.90 -8.34
N SER A 105 0.17 11.86 -9.10
CA SER A 105 1.51 12.44 -8.88
C SER A 105 1.67 13.03 -7.47
N GLU A 106 0.63 13.72 -6.98
CA GLU A 106 0.56 14.26 -5.61
C GLU A 106 0.64 13.20 -4.49
N ARG A 107 0.27 11.95 -4.78
CA ARG A 107 0.25 10.83 -3.82
C ARG A 107 1.50 9.97 -3.85
N LEU A 108 2.43 10.20 -4.79
CA LEU A 108 3.59 9.33 -4.97
C LEU A 108 4.39 9.11 -3.67
N PRO A 109 4.80 10.15 -2.92
CA PRO A 109 5.56 9.97 -1.68
C PRO A 109 4.82 9.14 -0.64
N THR A 110 3.52 9.40 -0.45
CA THR A 110 2.70 8.65 0.51
C THR A 110 2.52 7.20 0.08
N ARG A 111 2.28 6.97 -1.22
CA ARG A 111 1.99 5.65 -1.76
C ARG A 111 3.14 4.66 -1.60
N VAL A 112 4.38 5.10 -1.82
CA VAL A 112 5.56 4.23 -1.65
C VAL A 112 5.82 3.90 -0.18
N VAL A 113 5.55 4.85 0.72
CA VAL A 113 5.60 4.63 2.18
C VAL A 113 4.55 3.62 2.63
N GLU A 114 3.30 3.77 2.17
CA GLU A 114 2.20 2.82 2.42
C GLU A 114 2.53 1.40 1.94
N GLN A 115 3.32 1.27 0.88
CA GLN A 115 3.76 -0.03 0.36
C GLN A 115 5.03 -0.57 1.04
N GLY A 116 5.73 0.23 1.85
CA GLY A 116 6.90 -0.17 2.63
C GLY A 116 8.18 -0.30 1.81
N ALA A 117 8.32 0.45 0.73
CA ALA A 117 9.54 0.44 -0.09
C ALA A 117 10.76 0.97 0.66
N ASP A 118 11.95 0.48 0.37
CA ASP A 118 13.21 1.01 0.90
C ASP A 118 13.67 2.26 0.14
N ALA A 119 13.32 2.35 -1.13
CA ALA A 119 13.57 3.50 -1.99
C ALA A 119 12.54 3.57 -3.11
N TYR A 120 12.46 4.70 -3.79
CA TYR A 120 11.68 4.84 -5.00
C TYR A 120 12.29 5.85 -5.96
N CYS A 121 11.99 5.72 -7.26
CA CYS A 121 12.23 6.77 -8.23
C CYS A 121 11.00 6.97 -9.13
N ARG A 122 10.80 8.19 -9.60
CA ARG A 122 9.83 8.49 -10.65
C ARG A 122 10.44 8.11 -11.99
N VAL A 123 9.67 7.39 -12.81
CA VAL A 123 10.02 7.05 -14.20
C VAL A 123 9.51 8.14 -15.13
N ALA A 124 8.20 8.36 -15.14
CA ALA A 124 7.57 9.37 -15.99
C ALA A 124 6.19 9.78 -15.43
N THR A 125 5.68 10.92 -15.90
CA THR A 125 4.35 11.43 -15.55
C THR A 125 3.46 11.47 -16.79
N TYR A 126 2.22 11.01 -16.65
CA TYR A 126 1.24 10.92 -17.72
C TYR A 126 -0.02 11.72 -17.36
N GLY A 127 -0.67 12.30 -18.37
CA GLY A 127 -1.87 13.15 -18.19
C GLY A 127 -3.16 12.39 -17.87
N SER A 128 -3.14 11.06 -17.86
CA SER A 128 -4.29 10.24 -17.48
C SER A 128 -3.86 8.95 -16.78
N ARG A 129 -4.81 8.38 -16.02
CA ARG A 129 -4.62 7.10 -15.32
C ARG A 129 -4.41 5.94 -16.30
N ARG A 130 -5.09 5.95 -17.45
CA ARG A 130 -5.01 4.87 -18.45
C ARG A 130 -3.67 4.87 -19.17
N LEU A 131 -3.17 6.04 -19.56
CA LEU A 131 -1.83 6.18 -20.13
C LEU A 131 -0.76 5.71 -19.13
N ALA A 132 -0.87 6.13 -17.86
CA ALA A 132 0.03 5.65 -16.81
C ALA A 132 -0.04 4.13 -16.60
N ARG A 133 -1.23 3.52 -16.63
CA ARG A 133 -1.38 2.04 -16.52
C ARG A 133 -0.74 1.32 -17.70
N ASN A 134 -0.94 1.80 -18.93
CA ASN A 134 -0.32 1.19 -20.11
C ASN A 134 1.20 1.26 -20.04
N ALA A 135 1.74 2.41 -19.64
CA ALA A 135 3.17 2.59 -19.43
C ALA A 135 3.70 1.70 -18.31
N GLU A 136 2.99 1.60 -17.18
CA GLU A 136 3.37 0.73 -16.06
C GLU A 136 3.45 -0.75 -16.47
N LEU A 137 2.49 -1.26 -17.25
CA LEU A 137 2.52 -2.63 -17.79
C LEU A 137 3.69 -2.84 -18.75
N CYS A 138 3.95 -1.87 -19.64
CA CYS A 138 5.09 -1.91 -20.56
C CYS A 138 6.43 -1.97 -19.79
N ILE A 139 6.62 -1.07 -18.82
CA ILE A 139 7.81 -1.01 -17.98
C ILE A 139 7.95 -2.28 -17.12
N ALA A 140 6.85 -2.84 -16.61
CA ALA A 140 6.86 -4.11 -15.87
C ALA A 140 7.44 -5.24 -16.74
N SER A 141 6.93 -5.35 -17.98
CA SER A 141 7.37 -6.36 -18.94
C SER A 141 8.82 -6.17 -19.35
N LEU A 142 9.25 -4.93 -19.56
CA LEU A 142 10.61 -4.59 -19.99
C LEU A 142 11.65 -4.89 -18.90
N THR A 143 11.37 -4.49 -17.66
CA THR A 143 12.34 -4.55 -16.56
C THR A 143 12.29 -5.87 -15.77
N GLY A 144 11.22 -6.66 -15.94
CA GLY A 144 10.91 -7.80 -15.09
C GLY A 144 10.53 -7.40 -13.66
N ALA A 145 10.15 -6.14 -13.42
CA ALA A 145 9.73 -5.67 -12.11
C ALA A 145 8.45 -6.40 -11.66
N ALA A 146 8.39 -6.73 -10.37
CA ALA A 146 7.26 -7.46 -9.81
C ALA A 146 6.00 -6.61 -9.75
N GLU A 147 4.84 -7.18 -10.10
CA GLU A 147 3.54 -6.54 -9.88
C GLU A 147 3.21 -6.48 -8.37
N ARG A 148 3.66 -7.45 -7.58
CA ARG A 148 3.42 -7.53 -6.14
C ARG A 148 4.64 -8.08 -5.41
N ILE A 149 4.96 -7.50 -4.26
CA ILE A 149 5.95 -8.04 -3.34
C ILE A 149 5.30 -9.14 -2.48
N PRO A 150 5.82 -10.38 -2.49
CA PRO A 150 5.29 -11.47 -1.68
C PRO A 150 5.43 -11.18 -0.18
N SER A 151 4.41 -11.54 0.62
CA SER A 151 4.43 -11.31 2.08
C SER A 151 5.65 -11.94 2.75
N LYS A 152 5.98 -13.18 2.35
CA LYS A 152 7.11 -13.94 2.91
C LYS A 152 8.44 -13.22 2.67
N TYR A 153 8.63 -12.71 1.45
CA TYR A 153 9.81 -11.91 1.10
C TYR A 153 9.87 -10.64 1.93
N PHE A 154 8.79 -9.86 1.96
CA PHE A 154 8.74 -8.60 2.70
C PHE A 154 9.02 -8.81 4.20
N LEU A 155 8.39 -9.78 4.85
CA LEU A 155 8.62 -10.02 6.27
C LEU A 155 10.04 -10.52 6.56
N SER A 156 10.61 -11.32 5.65
CA SER A 156 12.01 -11.75 5.76
C SER A 156 12.99 -10.59 5.60
N SER A 157 12.68 -9.61 4.75
CA SER A 157 13.56 -8.45 4.56
C SER A 157 13.60 -7.54 5.80
N LEU A 158 12.58 -7.56 6.65
CA LEU A 158 12.56 -6.78 7.90
C LEU A 158 13.65 -7.21 8.89
N ALA A 159 14.12 -8.45 8.82
CA ALA A 159 15.23 -8.96 9.64
C ALA A 159 16.62 -8.48 9.16
N ASN A 160 16.68 -7.69 8.08
CA ASN A 160 17.91 -7.15 7.51
C ASN A 160 17.80 -5.63 7.36
N LEU A 161 18.95 -4.98 7.20
CA LEU A 161 18.99 -3.59 6.75
C LEU A 161 18.70 -3.53 5.24
N PRO A 162 18.08 -2.45 4.74
CA PRO A 162 17.92 -2.23 3.31
C PRO A 162 19.27 -2.32 2.57
N ASN A 163 19.35 -3.20 1.56
CA ASN A 163 20.55 -3.40 0.77
C ASN A 163 20.73 -2.26 -0.25
N ARG A 164 21.38 -1.17 0.16
CA ARG A 164 21.58 0.02 -0.69
C ARG A 164 22.35 -0.28 -1.98
N ASN A 165 23.28 -1.23 -1.96
CA ASN A 165 24.03 -1.64 -3.15
C ASN A 165 23.11 -2.35 -4.16
N ALA A 166 22.24 -3.24 -3.69
CA ALA A 166 21.26 -3.86 -4.56
C ALA A 166 20.24 -2.87 -5.12
N ILE A 167 19.81 -1.88 -4.32
CA ILE A 167 18.94 -0.79 -4.80
C ILE A 167 19.63 -0.02 -5.93
N ALA A 168 20.90 0.37 -5.76
CA ALA A 168 21.66 1.09 -6.78
C ALA A 168 21.87 0.24 -8.05
N ALA A 169 22.25 -1.03 -7.90
CA ALA A 169 22.44 -1.95 -9.03
C ALA A 169 21.13 -2.19 -9.80
N ASN A 170 20.02 -2.38 -9.09
CA ASN A 170 18.69 -2.53 -9.68
C ASN A 170 18.22 -1.26 -10.38
N HIS A 171 18.46 -0.09 -9.77
CA HIS A 171 18.17 1.20 -10.39
C HIS A 171 18.94 1.37 -11.70
N GLY A 172 20.27 1.19 -11.71
CA GLY A 172 21.08 1.31 -12.92
C GLY A 172 20.68 0.33 -14.03
N ARG A 173 20.30 -0.91 -13.66
CA ARG A 173 19.76 -1.89 -14.63
C ARG A 173 18.44 -1.40 -15.25
N CYS A 174 17.51 -0.91 -14.42
CA CYS A 174 16.24 -0.39 -14.91
C CYS A 174 16.41 0.89 -15.73
N GLU A 175 17.32 1.79 -15.31
CA GLU A 175 17.67 3.02 -16.02
C GLU A 175 18.20 2.72 -17.42
N GLY A 176 19.17 1.81 -17.56
CA GLY A 176 19.68 1.39 -18.87
C GLY A 176 18.57 0.83 -19.76
N LEU A 177 17.77 -0.13 -19.27
CA LEU A 177 16.68 -0.72 -20.07
C LEU A 177 15.62 0.31 -20.50
N ILE A 178 15.20 1.18 -19.58
CA ILE A 178 14.16 2.19 -19.84
C ILE A 178 14.70 3.29 -20.75
N GLY A 179 15.94 3.75 -20.54
CA GLY A 179 16.61 4.73 -21.37
C GLY A 179 16.81 4.20 -22.80
N ASP A 180 17.37 3.01 -22.96
CA ASP A 180 17.68 2.42 -24.26
C ASP A 180 16.42 2.12 -25.09
N MET A 181 15.37 1.57 -24.45
CA MET A 181 14.18 1.11 -25.18
C MET A 181 13.08 2.16 -25.30
N LEU A 182 12.97 3.08 -24.33
CA LEU A 182 11.88 4.06 -24.27
C LEU A 182 12.37 5.51 -24.37
N GLY A 183 13.67 5.78 -24.31
CA GLY A 183 14.23 7.14 -24.32
C GLY A 183 13.81 7.96 -23.10
N ILE A 184 13.56 7.31 -21.96
CA ILE A 184 13.12 7.96 -20.73
C ILE A 184 14.28 7.99 -19.74
N ASP A 185 14.69 9.19 -19.33
CA ASP A 185 15.64 9.38 -18.24
C ASP A 185 14.92 9.29 -16.89
N ILE A 186 15.25 8.27 -16.10
CA ILE A 186 14.62 8.08 -14.78
C ILE A 186 15.41 8.79 -13.69
N SER A 187 14.70 9.33 -12.70
CA SER A 187 15.34 10.01 -11.57
C SER A 187 16.17 9.06 -10.70
N ALA A 188 17.19 9.61 -10.02
CA ALA A 188 17.93 8.89 -8.98
C ALA A 188 17.00 8.38 -7.86
N PRO A 189 17.30 7.22 -7.25
CA PRO A 189 16.43 6.64 -6.22
C PRO A 189 16.47 7.47 -4.94
N LYS A 190 15.29 7.86 -4.45
CA LYS A 190 15.09 8.48 -3.15
C LYS A 190 14.91 7.40 -2.08
N LEU A 191 15.78 7.42 -1.08
CA LEU A 191 15.78 6.48 0.05
C LEU A 191 14.68 6.81 1.07
N LEU A 192 14.10 5.77 1.67
CA LEU A 192 13.02 5.84 2.65
C LEU A 192 13.46 5.22 3.98
N ASP A 193 14.19 6.00 4.79
CA ASP A 193 14.76 5.53 6.06
C ASP A 193 13.89 5.89 7.29
N GLY A 194 12.84 6.70 7.11
CA GLY A 194 12.03 7.28 8.19
C GLY A 194 10.88 6.41 8.71
N TYR A 195 10.98 5.08 8.64
CA TYR A 195 9.90 4.20 9.09
C TYR A 195 9.81 4.14 10.62
N PRO A 196 8.58 4.09 11.21
CA PRO A 196 8.41 3.88 12.65
C PRO A 196 8.97 2.54 13.14
N LEU A 197 8.96 1.52 12.29
CA LEU A 197 9.57 0.22 12.58
C LEU A 197 11.10 0.28 12.40
N ARG A 198 11.83 0.03 13.49
CA ARG A 198 13.30 -0.06 13.43
C ARG A 198 13.75 -1.40 12.88
N GLN A 199 14.73 -1.37 11.98
CA GLN A 199 15.40 -2.53 11.40
C GLN A 199 16.90 -2.53 11.76
N PRO A 200 17.58 -3.68 11.74
CA PRO A 200 17.03 -5.02 11.51
C PRO A 200 16.23 -5.54 12.71
N LEU A 201 15.23 -6.37 12.43
CA LEU A 201 14.58 -7.17 13.48
C LEU A 201 15.45 -8.37 13.85
N TRP A 202 15.42 -8.77 15.13
CA TRP A 202 16.20 -9.91 15.63
C TRP A 202 15.66 -11.28 15.20
N GLN A 203 14.47 -11.32 14.59
CA GLN A 203 13.87 -12.50 13.99
C GLN A 203 12.85 -12.10 12.92
N ILE A 204 12.52 -13.03 12.02
CA ILE A 204 11.48 -12.84 11.03
C ILE A 204 10.11 -12.87 11.73
N PRO A 205 9.27 -11.82 11.64
CA PRO A 205 7.95 -11.84 12.26
C PRO A 205 7.03 -12.90 11.64
N ALA A 206 6.33 -13.65 12.48
CA ALA A 206 5.32 -14.60 12.04
C ALA A 206 4.06 -13.86 11.58
N LEU A 207 3.64 -14.07 10.33
CA LEU A 207 2.41 -13.47 9.81
C LEU A 207 1.19 -14.11 10.45
N LYS A 208 0.39 -13.32 11.17
CA LYS A 208 -0.87 -13.76 11.78
C LYS A 208 -2.05 -13.55 10.84
N ALA A 209 -3.07 -14.40 11.00
CA ALA A 209 -4.37 -14.17 10.41
C ALA A 209 -4.94 -12.85 10.93
N THR A 210 -5.55 -12.05 10.06
CA THR A 210 -6.04 -10.71 10.42
C THR A 210 -7.18 -10.73 11.46
N CYS A 211 -8.01 -11.77 11.47
CA CYS A 211 -9.03 -11.95 12.50
C CYS A 211 -8.47 -12.71 13.72
N GLY A 212 -8.93 -12.36 14.91
CA GLY A 212 -8.48 -12.96 16.16
C GLY A 212 -8.11 -11.92 17.23
N ALA A 213 -7.46 -12.39 18.28
CA ALA A 213 -6.97 -11.56 19.37
C ALA A 213 -5.48 -11.20 19.17
N TYR A 214 -5.15 -9.95 19.48
CA TYR A 214 -3.81 -9.41 19.44
C TYR A 214 -3.48 -8.83 20.80
N SER A 215 -2.43 -9.33 21.42
CA SER A 215 -1.93 -8.78 22.68
C SER A 215 -0.42 -8.66 22.63
N GLY A 216 0.11 -7.54 23.11
CA GLY A 216 1.54 -7.29 23.14
C GLY A 216 1.90 -5.83 23.02
N GLU A 217 3.10 -5.57 22.53
CA GLU A 217 3.65 -4.22 22.36
C GLU A 217 4.02 -3.97 20.89
N SER A 218 3.53 -2.88 20.31
CA SER A 218 3.87 -2.46 18.95
C SER A 218 5.36 -2.14 18.84
N LEU A 219 6.01 -2.63 17.79
CA LEU A 219 7.35 -2.20 17.38
C LEU A 219 7.32 -1.18 16.25
N GLY A 220 6.13 -0.84 15.77
CA GLY A 220 5.90 0.07 14.66
C GLY A 220 5.47 -0.65 13.37
N ALA A 221 5.16 0.16 12.37
CA ALA A 221 4.71 -0.32 11.06
C ALA A 221 5.74 0.01 9.96
N LYS A 222 5.83 -0.88 8.98
CA LYS A 222 6.48 -0.63 7.69
C LYS A 222 5.59 -1.15 6.58
N GLY A 223 5.22 -0.26 5.67
CA GLY A 223 4.25 -0.57 4.62
C GLY A 223 2.92 -1.08 5.17
N PRO A 224 2.38 -2.19 4.65
CA PRO A 224 1.08 -2.69 5.07
C PRO A 224 1.12 -3.53 6.34
N TYR A 225 2.27 -3.62 7.04
CA TYR A 225 2.44 -4.50 8.19
C TYR A 225 2.72 -3.71 9.47
N LEU A 226 1.98 -4.04 10.52
CA LEU A 226 2.31 -3.73 11.90
C LEU A 226 3.07 -4.93 12.48
N VAL A 227 4.25 -4.68 13.05
CA VAL A 227 5.04 -5.68 13.76
C VAL A 227 4.92 -5.41 15.26
N TYR A 228 4.76 -6.47 16.04
CA TYR A 228 4.60 -6.36 17.48
C TYR A 228 5.26 -7.54 18.20
N ARG A 229 5.62 -7.32 19.45
CA ARG A 229 6.11 -8.36 20.36
C ARG A 229 4.90 -9.05 20.98
N GLY A 230 4.61 -10.26 20.51
CA GLY A 230 3.62 -11.16 21.08
C GLY A 230 4.23 -12.07 22.16
N TYR A 231 3.45 -13.05 22.60
CA TYR A 231 3.85 -13.95 23.69
C TYR A 231 5.02 -14.88 23.32
N PHE A 232 5.05 -15.37 22.08
CA PHE A 232 6.06 -16.34 21.61
C PHE A 232 7.16 -15.73 20.74
N GLY A 233 7.17 -14.41 20.56
CA GLY A 233 8.15 -13.73 19.71
C GLY A 233 7.57 -12.55 18.93
N LEU A 234 8.09 -12.34 17.73
CA LEU A 234 7.63 -11.29 16.82
C LEU A 234 6.51 -11.82 15.95
N ASP A 235 5.40 -11.14 16.00
CA ASP A 235 4.25 -11.38 15.15
C ASP A 235 4.06 -10.15 14.23
N ALA A 236 3.45 -10.36 13.07
CA ALA A 236 3.05 -9.30 12.16
C ALA A 236 1.59 -9.46 11.76
N VAL A 237 0.89 -8.35 11.61
CA VAL A 237 -0.47 -8.29 11.07
C VAL A 237 -0.52 -7.36 9.86
N ARG A 238 -1.27 -7.77 8.85
CA ARG A 238 -1.51 -6.94 7.65
C ARG A 238 -2.58 -5.90 7.94
N LEU A 239 -2.17 -4.66 8.19
CA LEU A 239 -3.05 -3.52 8.45
C LEU A 239 -4.05 -3.27 7.31
N SER A 240 -3.62 -3.44 6.06
CA SER A 240 -4.50 -3.23 4.90
C SER A 240 -5.68 -4.20 4.86
N ASP A 241 -5.61 -5.33 5.57
CA ASP A 241 -6.70 -6.30 5.66
C ASP A 241 -7.68 -6.02 6.82
N LEU A 242 -7.34 -5.09 7.72
CA LEU A 242 -8.24 -4.61 8.78
C LEU A 242 -9.40 -3.77 8.21
N ALA A 243 -9.20 -3.17 7.04
CA ALA A 243 -10.22 -2.37 6.38
C ALA A 243 -11.52 -3.19 6.19
N GLY A 244 -12.60 -2.70 6.79
CA GLY A 244 -13.93 -3.33 6.75
C GLY A 244 -14.19 -4.34 7.85
N ARG A 245 -13.22 -4.62 8.74
CA ARG A 245 -13.41 -5.48 9.92
C ARG A 245 -13.74 -4.64 11.14
N THR A 246 -14.51 -5.22 12.06
CA THR A 246 -14.69 -4.65 13.40
C THR A 246 -13.44 -4.91 14.22
N VAL A 247 -12.90 -3.87 14.85
CA VAL A 247 -11.79 -3.95 15.81
C VAL A 247 -12.31 -3.45 17.15
N LEU A 248 -12.27 -4.31 18.16
CA LEU A 248 -12.46 -3.93 19.56
C LEU A 248 -11.08 -3.62 20.13
N VAL A 249 -10.92 -2.46 20.75
CA VAL A 249 -9.68 -1.94 21.35
C VAL A 249 -9.92 -1.55 22.80
#